data_AF-A0A3R6IFX9-F1
#
_entry.id   AF-A0A3R6IFX9-F1
#
_cell.length_a   1.000
_cell.length_b   1.000
_cell.length_c   1.000
_cell.angle_alpha   90.00
_cell.angle_beta   90.00
_cell.angle_gamma   90.00
#
_symmetry.space_group_name_H-M   'P 1'
#
loop_
_entity.id
_entity.type
_entity.pdbx_description
1 polymer ?
#
loop_
_entity_poly.entity_id
_entity_poly.type
_entity_poly.pdbx_seq_one_letter_code
_entity_poly.pdbx_strand_id
1 'polypeptide(L)'
;MNYYNEGSFVAKAMEDLVKLVAILNDADLSPYGYDPDDAYETDGKFCLEIGERYGDIEAQMDEVADKIIKANLGVDFEIHYFGDAEGAYVLHDGVYECLGEDAYHLRQMDDKDLLREIYRRGLNRRICNDDIRSFMESELESQYGLYENDAKRAAVMAFEDSSAAFL
;
A
#
# COMPACT_ATOMS: atom_id res chain seq x y z
N MET A 1 3.92 14.16 26.36
CA MET A 1 2.88 14.48 25.37
C MET A 1 1.79 13.42 25.44
N ASN A 2 0.57 13.82 25.08
CA ASN A 2 -0.50 12.89 24.74
C ASN A 2 -0.37 12.55 23.26
N TYR A 3 0.31 11.45 22.98
CA TYR A 3 0.35 10.87 21.64
C TYR A 3 -0.40 9.55 21.61
N TYR A 4 -1.03 9.33 20.48
CA TYR A 4 -1.70 8.09 20.12
C TYR A 4 -1.10 7.64 18.78
N ASN A 5 -0.59 6.40 18.75
CA ASN A 5 0.10 5.86 17.59
C ASN A 5 -0.67 4.66 17.04
N GLU A 6 -0.83 4.62 15.72
CA GLU A 6 -1.49 3.54 14.99
C GLU A 6 -0.87 3.35 13.60
N GLY A 7 -0.97 2.14 13.05
CA GLY A 7 -0.45 1.84 11.72
C GLY A 7 -0.06 0.38 11.62
N SER A 8 0.78 0.04 10.65
CA SER A 8 1.18 -1.34 10.42
C SER A 8 2.60 -1.49 9.90
N PHE A 9 3.15 -2.66 10.18
CA PHE A 9 4.36 -3.20 9.59
C PHE A 9 3.97 -4.24 8.54
N VAL A 10 4.73 -4.30 7.44
CA VAL A 10 4.51 -5.22 6.33
C VAL A 10 5.80 -5.97 6.04
N ALA A 11 5.81 -7.28 6.26
CA ALA A 11 6.92 -8.17 5.96
C ALA A 11 6.68 -8.94 4.66
N LYS A 12 7.70 -9.00 3.78
CA LYS A 12 7.66 -9.72 2.50
C LYS A 12 7.72 -11.25 2.66
N ALA A 13 8.19 -11.75 3.80
CA ALA A 13 8.30 -13.18 4.09
C ALA A 13 8.09 -13.46 5.57
N MET A 14 7.63 -14.67 5.90
CA MET A 14 7.41 -15.13 7.28
C MET A 14 8.72 -15.09 8.10
N GLU A 15 9.86 -15.41 7.51
CA GLU A 15 11.17 -15.31 8.20
C GLU A 15 11.50 -13.88 8.63
N ASP A 16 11.10 -12.89 7.84
CA ASP A 16 11.28 -11.47 8.16
C ASP A 16 10.28 -11.01 9.22
N LEU A 17 9.04 -11.51 9.17
CA LEU A 17 8.02 -11.27 10.21
C LEU A 17 8.50 -11.76 11.59
N VAL A 18 9.04 -12.98 11.66
CA VAL A 18 9.53 -13.55 12.94
C VAL A 18 10.65 -12.68 13.53
N LYS A 19 11.57 -12.18 12.68
CA LYS A 19 12.64 -11.28 13.13
C LYS A 19 12.10 -9.90 13.51
N LEU A 20 11.13 -9.39 12.77
CA LEU A 20 10.43 -8.14 13.10
C LEU A 20 9.79 -8.24 14.49
N VAL A 21 9.01 -9.29 14.76
CA VAL A 21 8.37 -9.47 16.08
C VAL A 21 9.40 -9.48 17.22
N ALA A 22 10.55 -10.13 17.02
CA ALA A 22 11.63 -10.09 18.01
C ALA A 22 12.18 -8.66 18.23
N ILE A 23 12.32 -7.87 17.16
CA ILE A 23 12.76 -6.47 17.23
C ILE A 23 11.73 -5.61 17.96
N LEU A 24 10.43 -5.76 17.66
CA LEU A 24 9.35 -4.98 18.28
C LEU A 24 9.21 -5.28 19.77
N ASN A 25 9.37 -6.55 20.16
CA ASN A 25 9.33 -6.97 21.55
C ASN A 25 10.54 -6.46 22.36
N ASP A 26 11.73 -6.43 21.75
CA ASP A 26 12.93 -5.87 22.38
C ASP A 26 12.85 -4.35 22.56
N ALA A 27 12.14 -3.66 21.66
CA ALA A 27 11.87 -2.22 21.72
C ALA A 27 10.72 -1.83 22.68
N ASP A 28 10.07 -2.80 23.35
CA ASP A 28 8.96 -2.58 24.29
C ASP A 28 7.79 -1.75 23.70
N LEU A 29 7.44 -2.03 22.43
CA LEU A 29 6.36 -1.35 21.73
C LEU A 29 4.96 -1.79 22.19
N SER A 30 4.83 -2.97 22.78
CA SER A 30 3.58 -3.50 23.33
C SER A 30 3.81 -4.04 24.74
N PRO A 31 2.97 -3.66 25.73
CA PRO A 31 3.07 -4.22 27.09
C PRO A 31 2.72 -5.71 27.15
N TYR A 32 2.08 -6.24 26.11
CA TYR A 32 1.72 -7.65 25.98
C TYR A 32 2.67 -8.41 25.05
N GLY A 33 3.60 -7.70 24.40
CA GLY A 33 4.37 -8.22 23.28
C GLY A 33 3.53 -8.39 22.01
N TYR A 34 4.20 -8.86 20.98
CA TYR A 34 3.67 -9.29 19.69
C TYR A 34 4.04 -10.75 19.44
N ASP A 35 3.18 -11.46 18.71
CA ASP A 35 3.42 -12.81 18.20
C ASP A 35 3.29 -12.82 16.67
N PRO A 36 4.07 -13.63 15.93
CA PRO A 36 3.87 -13.78 14.48
C PRO A 36 2.45 -14.19 14.09
N ASP A 37 1.73 -14.91 14.95
CA ASP A 37 0.34 -15.32 14.73
C ASP A 37 -0.66 -14.14 14.79
N ASP A 38 -0.24 -12.97 15.29
CA ASP A 38 -1.05 -11.74 15.28
C ASP A 38 -1.11 -11.11 13.87
N ALA A 39 -0.22 -11.52 12.96
CA ALA A 39 -0.18 -11.00 11.61
C ALA A 39 -1.25 -11.64 10.72
N TYR A 40 -1.83 -10.85 9.83
CA TYR A 40 -2.68 -11.35 8.75
C TYR A 40 -1.96 -11.30 7.42
N GLU A 41 -2.33 -12.21 6.51
CA GLU A 41 -1.78 -12.25 5.16
C GLU A 41 -2.61 -11.40 4.19
N THR A 42 -1.94 -10.57 3.40
CA THR A 42 -2.55 -9.80 2.30
C THR A 42 -1.56 -9.69 1.15
N ASP A 43 -2.00 -9.97 -0.08
CA ASP A 43 -1.17 -9.93 -1.30
C ASP A 43 0.17 -10.69 -1.18
N GLY A 44 0.17 -11.83 -0.48
CA GLY A 44 1.36 -12.65 -0.25
C GLY A 44 2.39 -12.03 0.71
N LYS A 45 1.99 -11.01 1.47
CA LYS A 45 2.78 -10.34 2.50
C LYS A 45 2.11 -10.51 3.86
N PHE A 46 2.87 -10.31 4.93
CA PHE A 46 2.40 -10.41 6.31
C PHE A 46 2.29 -9.03 6.92
N CYS A 47 1.09 -8.65 7.36
CA CYS A 47 0.79 -7.37 7.97
C CYS A 47 0.57 -7.53 9.47
N LEU A 48 1.29 -6.71 10.26
CA LEU A 48 1.18 -6.66 11.71
C LEU A 48 0.78 -5.24 12.13
N GLU A 49 -0.37 -5.09 12.77
CA GLU A 49 -0.88 -3.79 13.21
C GLU A 49 -0.35 -3.41 14.59
N ILE A 50 -0.08 -2.11 14.79
CA ILE A 50 0.10 -1.54 16.13
C ILE A 50 -1.21 -0.87 16.54
N GLY A 51 -1.90 -1.51 17.49
CA GLY A 51 -3.17 -1.00 18.03
C GLY A 51 -2.95 -0.11 19.25
N GLU A 52 -3.48 1.11 19.18
CA GLU A 52 -3.70 2.02 20.31
C GLU A 52 -2.50 2.26 21.25
N ARG A 53 -1.30 2.49 20.68
CA ARG A 53 -0.11 2.75 21.50
C ARG A 53 -0.09 4.20 21.98
N TYR A 54 -0.32 4.40 23.27
CA TYR A 54 -0.21 5.72 23.90
C TYR A 54 1.23 6.06 24.27
N GLY A 55 1.58 7.33 24.09
CA GLY A 55 2.85 7.91 24.51
C GLY A 55 3.79 8.20 23.34
N ASP A 56 4.90 8.84 23.70
CA ASP A 56 6.00 9.11 22.78
C ASP A 56 6.79 7.82 22.53
N ILE A 57 6.83 7.40 21.26
CA ILE A 57 7.52 6.20 20.80
C ILE A 57 8.65 6.50 19.82
N GLU A 58 9.03 7.78 19.63
CA GLU A 58 10.00 8.19 18.61
C GLU A 58 11.32 7.41 18.74
N ALA A 59 11.87 7.34 19.96
CA ALA A 59 13.11 6.61 20.24
C ALA A 59 13.01 5.10 19.93
N GLN A 60 11.86 4.49 20.22
CA GLN A 60 11.59 3.09 19.91
C GLN A 60 11.49 2.87 18.39
N MET A 61 10.84 3.78 17.66
CA MET A 61 10.72 3.69 16.21
C MET A 61 12.07 3.85 15.52
N ASP A 62 12.92 4.77 16.01
CA ASP A 62 14.30 4.93 15.54
C ASP A 62 15.12 3.63 15.73
N GLU A 63 14.99 2.99 16.89
CA GLU A 63 15.67 1.72 17.19
C GLU A 63 15.17 0.57 16.31
N VAL A 64 13.85 0.47 16.12
CA VAL A 64 13.23 -0.54 15.25
C VAL A 64 13.69 -0.37 13.81
N ALA A 65 13.66 0.85 13.28
CA ALA A 65 14.13 1.15 11.93
C ALA A 65 15.61 0.79 11.74
N ASP A 66 16.48 1.19 12.68
CA ASP A 66 17.90 0.88 12.63
C ASP A 66 18.18 -0.63 12.62
N LYS A 67 17.48 -1.40 13.46
CA LYS A 67 17.59 -2.87 13.50
C LYS A 67 17.11 -3.52 12.21
N ILE A 68 15.98 -3.07 11.64
CA ILE A 68 15.46 -3.56 10.36
C ILE A 68 16.46 -3.31 9.23
N ILE A 69 16.98 -2.08 9.13
CA ILE A 69 17.94 -1.67 8.09
C ILE A 69 19.25 -2.46 8.22
N LYS A 70 19.82 -2.56 9.42
CA LYS A 70 21.07 -3.30 9.66
C LYS A 70 20.96 -4.78 9.35
N ALA A 71 19.79 -5.38 9.65
CA ALA A 71 19.53 -6.78 9.35
C ALA A 71 19.10 -7.02 7.89
N ASN A 72 18.89 -5.95 7.11
CA ASN A 72 18.43 -5.98 5.72
C ASN A 72 17.16 -6.84 5.56
N LEU A 73 16.17 -6.60 6.43
CA LEU A 73 14.89 -7.32 6.37
C LEU A 73 14.00 -6.74 5.28
N GLY A 74 13.21 -7.60 4.63
CA GLY A 74 12.18 -7.18 3.68
C GLY A 74 10.94 -6.64 4.40
N VAL A 75 11.10 -5.60 5.21
CA VAL A 75 10.03 -4.99 6.01
C VAL A 75 9.89 -3.52 5.67
N ASP A 76 8.65 -3.10 5.43
CA ASP A 76 8.24 -1.70 5.32
C ASP A 76 7.27 -1.38 6.48
N PHE A 77 7.15 -0.13 6.89
CA PHE A 77 6.13 0.27 7.87
C PHE A 77 5.70 1.73 7.69
N GLU A 78 4.48 2.00 8.13
CA GLU A 78 3.94 3.35 8.29
C GLU A 78 3.15 3.40 9.59
N ILE A 79 3.64 4.21 10.54
CA ILE A 79 3.05 4.39 11.86
C ILE A 79 2.75 5.87 12.06
N HIS A 80 1.48 6.20 12.16
CA HIS A 80 0.99 7.55 12.38
C HIS A 80 0.96 7.87 13.85
N TYR A 81 1.24 9.12 14.20
CA TYR A 81 1.02 9.64 15.54
C TYR A 81 0.09 10.85 15.51
N PHE A 82 -0.76 10.95 16.52
CA PHE A 82 -1.78 12.00 16.67
C PHE A 82 -1.83 12.50 18.12
N GLY A 83 -2.38 13.71 18.32
CA GLY A 83 -2.62 14.27 19.65
C GLY A 83 -2.07 15.69 19.77
N ASP A 84 -1.04 15.87 20.59
CA ASP A 84 -0.38 17.19 20.76
C ASP A 84 0.36 17.67 19.49
N ALA A 85 0.63 16.75 18.57
CA ALA A 85 1.18 16.96 17.24
C ALA A 85 0.73 15.78 16.36
N GLU A 86 0.89 15.93 15.05
CA GLU A 86 0.63 14.85 14.10
C GLU A 86 1.79 14.65 13.13
N GLY A 87 1.88 13.43 12.61
CA GLY A 87 2.95 13.02 11.72
C GLY A 87 2.99 11.51 11.54
N ALA A 88 4.11 11.01 11.00
CA ALA A 88 4.30 9.58 10.80
C ALA A 88 5.78 9.16 10.83
N TYR A 89 6.01 7.95 11.32
CA TYR A 89 7.27 7.22 11.15
C TYR A 89 7.11 6.31 9.94
N VAL A 90 7.97 6.46 8.94
CA VAL A 90 7.87 5.70 7.69
C VAL A 90 9.20 5.04 7.38
N LEU A 91 9.15 3.73 7.14
CA LEU A 91 10.25 2.97 6.55
C LEU A 91 9.75 2.38 5.23
N HIS A 92 10.39 2.77 4.13
CA HIS A 92 10.07 2.23 2.82
C HIS A 92 11.35 1.94 2.04
N ASP A 93 11.49 0.72 1.53
CA ASP A 93 12.64 0.27 0.73
C ASP A 93 13.99 0.57 1.42
N GLY A 94 14.03 0.37 2.75
CA GLY A 94 15.23 0.55 3.57
C GLY A 94 15.58 2.01 3.90
N VAL A 95 14.71 2.97 3.56
CA VAL A 95 14.86 4.39 3.92
C VAL A 95 13.87 4.74 5.01
N TYR A 96 14.39 5.20 6.15
CA TYR A 96 13.59 5.62 7.29
C TYR A 96 13.50 7.15 7.38
N GLU A 97 12.31 7.65 7.66
CA GLU A 97 12.04 9.07 7.89
C GLU A 97 10.97 9.27 8.97
N CYS A 98 11.15 10.31 9.77
CA CYS A 98 10.14 10.83 10.68
C CYS A 98 9.54 12.10 10.04
N LEU A 99 8.26 12.04 9.70
CA LEU A 99 7.52 13.11 9.06
C LEU A 99 6.79 13.93 10.12
N GLY A 100 7.12 15.21 10.22
CA GLY A 100 6.31 16.18 10.96
C GLY A 100 5.03 16.56 10.19
N GLU A 101 4.13 17.25 10.88
CA GLU A 101 2.78 17.65 10.43
C GLU A 101 2.71 18.12 8.97
N ASP A 102 3.49 19.14 8.60
CA ASP A 102 3.48 19.69 7.23
C ASP A 102 3.80 18.63 6.16
N ALA A 103 4.86 17.85 6.38
CA ALA A 103 5.29 16.82 5.44
C ALA A 103 4.32 15.64 5.39
N TYR A 104 3.76 15.28 6.55
CA TYR A 104 2.73 14.26 6.69
C TYR A 104 1.45 14.64 5.93
N HIS A 105 0.97 15.88 6.09
CA HIS A 105 -0.19 16.38 5.34
C HIS A 105 0.05 16.43 3.84
N LEU A 106 1.23 16.87 3.40
CA LEU A 106 1.58 16.86 1.97
C LEU A 106 1.54 15.44 1.39
N ARG A 107 2.11 14.47 2.09
CA ARG A 107 2.09 13.06 1.67
C ARG A 107 0.67 12.50 1.59
N GLN A 108 -0.19 12.83 2.56
CA GLN A 108 -1.60 12.43 2.56
C GLN A 108 -2.45 13.15 1.47
N MET A 109 -2.06 14.37 1.10
CA MET A 109 -2.69 15.12 0.01
C MET A 109 -2.33 14.54 -1.36
N ASP A 110 -1.08 14.12 -1.58
CA ASP A 110 -0.62 13.60 -2.88
C ASP A 110 -1.46 12.41 -3.35
N ASP A 111 -1.78 11.44 -2.49
CA ASP A 111 -2.60 10.29 -2.89
C ASP A 111 -4.06 10.66 -3.16
N LYS A 112 -4.65 11.53 -2.32
CA LYS A 112 -6.04 11.99 -2.51
C LYS A 112 -6.20 12.89 -3.73
N ASP A 113 -5.24 13.77 -3.99
CA ASP A 113 -5.24 14.65 -5.15
C ASP A 113 -4.86 13.88 -6.44
N LEU A 114 -3.96 12.89 -6.36
CA LEU A 114 -3.69 11.97 -7.46
C LEU A 114 -4.95 11.19 -7.83
N LEU A 115 -5.63 10.58 -6.84
CA LEU A 115 -6.90 9.90 -7.06
C LEU A 115 -7.94 10.85 -7.65
N ARG A 116 -8.10 12.06 -7.08
CA ARG A 116 -9.03 13.07 -7.59
C ARG A 116 -8.71 13.46 -9.04
N GLU A 117 -7.44 13.57 -9.41
CA GLU A 117 -7.01 13.90 -10.75
C GLU A 117 -7.22 12.73 -11.73
N ILE A 118 -6.99 11.49 -11.30
CA ILE A 118 -7.34 10.26 -12.05
C ILE A 118 -8.84 10.23 -12.35
N TYR A 119 -9.69 10.51 -11.35
CA TYR A 119 -11.14 10.60 -11.52
C TYR A 119 -11.54 11.78 -12.41
N ARG A 120 -11.00 12.98 -12.18
CA ARG A 120 -11.29 14.20 -12.96
C ARG A 120 -10.96 14.02 -14.44
N ARG A 121 -9.84 13.36 -14.74
CA ARG A 121 -9.41 13.06 -16.12
C ARG A 121 -10.09 11.82 -16.72
N GLY A 122 -10.90 11.10 -15.94
CA GLY A 122 -11.54 9.85 -16.36
C GLY A 122 -10.53 8.76 -16.73
N LEU A 123 -9.31 8.81 -16.17
CA LEU A 123 -8.24 7.85 -16.48
C LEU A 123 -8.57 6.46 -15.96
N ASN A 124 -9.30 6.36 -14.84
CA ASN A 124 -9.83 5.09 -14.32
C ASN A 124 -10.76 4.39 -15.33
N ARG A 125 -11.58 5.15 -16.07
CA ARG A 125 -12.45 4.62 -17.13
C ARG A 125 -11.64 4.25 -18.36
N ARG A 126 -10.62 5.03 -18.72
CA ARG A 126 -9.76 4.72 -19.88
C ARG A 126 -8.97 3.43 -19.70
N ILE A 127 -8.34 3.24 -18.54
CA ILE A 127 -7.58 2.02 -18.23
C ILE A 127 -8.50 0.79 -18.30
N CYS A 128 -9.65 0.84 -17.61
CA CYS A 128 -10.64 -0.23 -17.65
C CYS A 128 -11.14 -0.52 -19.08
N ASN A 129 -11.39 0.51 -19.87
CA ASN A 129 -11.86 0.35 -21.26
C ASN A 129 -10.79 -0.25 -22.16
N ASP A 130 -9.52 0.12 -21.98
CA ASP A 130 -8.41 -0.37 -22.80
C ASP A 130 -8.07 -1.83 -22.46
N ASP A 131 -8.16 -2.23 -21.19
CA ASP A 131 -8.03 -3.63 -20.76
C ASP A 131 -9.16 -4.50 -21.32
N ILE A 132 -10.41 -4.02 -21.26
CA ILE A 132 -11.57 -4.74 -21.83
C ILE A 132 -11.44 -4.85 -23.36
N ARG A 133 -11.04 -3.79 -24.05
CA ARG A 133 -10.81 -3.85 -25.51
C ARG A 133 -9.70 -4.82 -25.88
N SER A 134 -8.59 -4.82 -25.13
CA SER A 134 -7.46 -5.74 -25.36
C SER A 134 -7.88 -7.19 -25.14
N PHE A 135 -8.71 -7.45 -24.12
CA PHE A 135 -9.31 -8.76 -23.90
C PHE A 135 -10.21 -9.18 -25.07
N MET A 136 -11.12 -8.31 -25.52
CA MET A 136 -12.00 -8.59 -26.66
C MET A 136 -11.23 -8.83 -27.96
N GLU A 137 -10.16 -8.06 -28.20
CA GLU A 137 -9.24 -8.25 -29.33
C GLU A 137 -8.60 -9.64 -29.28
N SER A 138 -8.04 -10.05 -28.14
CA SER A 138 -7.42 -11.37 -27.99
C SER A 138 -8.39 -12.55 -28.18
N GLU A 139 -9.66 -12.40 -27.80
CA GLU A 139 -10.69 -13.43 -27.99
C GLU A 139 -11.10 -13.52 -29.47
N LEU A 140 -11.15 -12.39 -30.18
CA LEU A 140 -11.45 -12.34 -31.61
C LEU A 140 -10.34 -13.00 -32.45
N GLU A 141 -9.07 -12.78 -32.09
CA GLU A 141 -7.95 -13.45 -32.74
C GLU A 141 -7.95 -14.96 -32.45
N SER A 142 -8.07 -15.35 -31.18
CA SER A 142 -7.89 -16.74 -30.75
C SER A 142 -9.07 -17.65 -31.09
N GLN A 143 -10.31 -17.18 -30.92
CA GLN A 143 -11.50 -18.01 -31.18
C GLN A 143 -11.98 -17.94 -32.63
N TYR A 144 -11.83 -16.78 -33.28
CA TYR A 144 -12.40 -16.53 -34.62
C TYR A 144 -11.34 -16.38 -35.71
N GLY A 145 -10.05 -16.44 -35.36
CA GLY A 145 -8.95 -16.37 -36.33
C GLY A 145 -8.87 -15.05 -37.08
N LEU A 146 -9.37 -13.96 -36.47
CA LEU A 146 -9.25 -12.63 -37.06
C LEU A 146 -7.79 -12.20 -37.07
N TYR A 147 -7.37 -11.55 -38.17
CA TYR A 147 -6.06 -10.92 -38.22
C TYR A 147 -6.05 -9.71 -37.28
N GLU A 148 -4.91 -9.48 -36.61
CA GLU A 148 -4.71 -8.47 -35.56
C GLU A 148 -5.38 -7.12 -35.84
N ASN A 149 -5.15 -6.54 -37.01
CA ASN A 149 -5.75 -5.24 -37.36
C ASN A 149 -7.29 -5.26 -37.46
N ASP A 150 -7.87 -6.38 -37.90
CA ASP A 150 -9.32 -6.56 -38.00
C ASP A 150 -9.92 -6.88 -36.63
N ALA A 151 -9.24 -7.67 -35.80
CA ALA A 151 -9.63 -7.98 -34.42
C ALA A 151 -9.68 -6.70 -33.57
N LYS A 152 -8.63 -5.87 -33.65
CA LYS A 152 -8.55 -4.57 -32.98
C LYS A 152 -9.69 -3.65 -33.36
N ARG A 153 -9.98 -3.54 -34.66
CA ARG A 153 -11.07 -2.68 -35.15
C ARG A 153 -12.42 -3.19 -34.67
N ALA A 154 -12.64 -4.51 -34.69
CA ALA A 154 -13.88 -5.12 -34.22
C ALA A 154 -14.08 -4.98 -32.71
N ALA A 155 -13.02 -5.12 -31.91
CA ALA A 155 -13.07 -4.92 -30.46
C ALA A 155 -13.47 -3.48 -30.09
N VAL A 156 -12.90 -2.47 -30.77
CA VAL A 156 -13.28 -1.06 -30.57
C VAL A 156 -14.76 -0.83 -30.88
N MET A 157 -15.24 -1.33 -32.04
CA MET A 157 -16.64 -1.16 -32.44
C MET A 157 -17.62 -1.85 -31.47
N ALA A 158 -17.33 -3.09 -31.05
CA ALA A 158 -18.18 -3.83 -30.13
C ALA A 158 -18.22 -3.21 -28.72
N PHE A 159 -17.08 -2.70 -28.26
CA PHE A 159 -17.00 -1.98 -26.99
C PHE A 159 -17.80 -0.66 -27.04
N GLU A 160 -17.70 0.10 -28.12
CA GLU A 160 -18.41 1.37 -28.27
C GLU A 160 -19.92 1.18 -28.39
N ASP A 161 -20.38 0.18 -29.15
CA ASP A 161 -21.80 -0.15 -29.33
C ASP A 161 -22.43 -0.67 -28.02
N SER A 162 -21.72 -1.53 -27.27
CA SER A 162 -22.20 -2.01 -25.97
C SER A 162 -22.26 -0.90 -24.91
N SER A 163 -21.36 0.08 -24.95
CA SER A 163 -21.37 1.22 -24.02
C SER A 163 -22.57 2.17 -24.24
N ALA A 164 -23.10 2.25 -25.46
CA ALA A 164 -24.26 3.06 -25.81
C ALA A 164 -25.59 2.42 -25.38
N ALA A 165 -25.63 1.10 -25.16
CA ALA A 165 -26.84 0.38 -24.75
C ALA A 165 -27.16 0.49 -23.24
N PHE A 166 -26.26 1.04 -22.43
CA PHE A 166 -26.38 1.19 -20.98
C PHE A 166 -26.65 2.63 -20.49
N LEU A 167 -26.96 3.56 -21.40
CA LEU A 167 -27.45 4.92 -21.12
C LEU A 167 -28.92 5.06 -21.53
#